data_AF-A0A6A2G5Y7-F1
#
_entry.id   AF-A0A6A2G5Y7-F1
#
_cell.length_a   1.000
_cell.length_b   1.000
_cell.length_c   1.000
_cell.angle_alpha   90.00
_cell.angle_beta   90.00
_cell.angle_gamma   90.00
#
_symmetry.space_group_name_H-M   'P 1'
#
loop_
_entity.id
_entity.type
_entity.pdbx_description
1 polymer ?
#
loop_
_entity_poly.entity_id
_entity_poly.type
_entity_poly.pdbx_seq_one_letter_code
_entity_poly.pdbx_strand_id
1 'polypeptide(L)'
;MFSVRCHKDLTHKYLLSPGSESYEILNQLLRICGELKAEILHIQTPPHFNPDEKHKSIQDLLSSVDFGNVRLAWEIRGNVSDRTVELMRDLGIIHCTDISREMPAVASDIFYTRLFGHGKHNLYQFDDAELLKINTSAKERGGENVYLTFHGARMYSDAARLKVYEKSGVFPKVTKAAGLESLKVVLDEDAVFPATKGELMEKQGWKVFDLTEKEHMHASMLLNKLPDVKFDPVEEVIETLKKNSKDN
;
A
#
# COMPACT_ATOMS: atom_id res chain seq x y z
N MET A 1 10.33 3.50 14.83
CA MET A 1 9.52 4.67 14.44
C MET A 1 8.05 4.26 14.42
N PHE A 2 7.17 5.09 14.98
CA PHE A 2 5.72 4.99 14.83
C PHE A 2 5.20 6.16 14.00
N SER A 3 4.11 5.94 13.27
CA SER A 3 3.29 6.99 12.66
C SER A 3 1.89 6.93 13.26
N VAL A 4 1.30 8.08 13.57
CA VAL A 4 -0.08 8.18 14.06
C VAL A 4 -0.97 8.63 12.92
N ARG A 5 -2.10 7.95 12.69
CA ARG A 5 -3.12 8.43 11.75
C ARG A 5 -3.93 9.53 12.42
N CYS A 6 -4.05 10.66 11.74
CA CYS A 6 -4.88 11.77 12.17
C CYS A 6 -6.33 11.32 12.39
N HIS A 7 -6.94 11.83 13.46
CA HIS A 7 -8.34 11.54 13.77
C HIS A 7 -9.24 11.96 12.60
N LYS A 8 -10.19 11.09 12.25
CA LYS A 8 -11.03 11.25 11.06
C LYS A 8 -11.84 12.56 11.08
N ASP A 9 -12.23 13.05 12.26
CA ASP A 9 -13.05 14.26 12.34
C ASP A 9 -12.30 15.47 11.81
N LEU A 10 -10.99 15.58 12.05
CA LEU A 10 -10.21 16.69 11.51
C LEU A 10 -10.20 16.69 9.97
N THR A 11 -10.09 15.51 9.36
CA THR A 11 -9.92 15.40 7.90
C THR A 11 -11.21 15.19 7.11
N HIS A 12 -12.26 14.63 7.72
CA HIS A 12 -13.52 14.29 7.06
C HIS A 12 -14.72 15.11 7.54
N LYS A 13 -14.74 15.56 8.80
CA LYS A 13 -15.84 16.37 9.36
C LYS A 13 -15.54 17.86 9.28
N TYR A 14 -14.38 18.27 9.80
CA TYR A 14 -13.93 19.66 9.83
C TYR A 14 -13.12 20.05 8.60
N LEU A 15 -12.75 19.08 7.75
CA LEU A 15 -12.10 19.29 6.45
C LEU A 15 -10.90 20.25 6.56
N LEU A 16 -10.03 20.02 7.55
CA LEU A 16 -8.84 20.82 7.83
C LEU A 16 -9.13 22.33 7.98
N SER A 17 -10.31 22.68 8.49
CA SER A 17 -10.69 24.08 8.73
C SER A 17 -10.38 24.48 10.18
N PRO A 18 -9.96 25.73 10.45
CA PRO A 18 -9.72 26.23 11.79
C PRO A 18 -11.01 26.29 12.60
N GLY A 19 -10.92 25.96 13.89
CA GLY A 19 -12.02 25.92 14.83
C GLY A 19 -11.58 25.28 16.14
N SER A 20 -12.29 25.57 17.24
CA SER A 20 -11.99 25.04 18.58
C SER A 20 -11.74 23.53 18.57
N GLU A 21 -12.62 22.79 17.91
CA GLU A 21 -12.59 21.34 17.84
C GLU A 21 -11.40 20.83 17.02
N SER A 22 -11.04 21.51 15.94
CA SER A 22 -9.85 21.18 15.15
C SER A 22 -8.56 21.34 15.96
N TYR A 23 -8.45 22.42 16.74
CA TYR A 23 -7.29 22.67 17.60
C TYR A 23 -7.22 21.69 18.76
N GLU A 24 -8.35 21.36 19.39
CA GLU A 24 -8.42 20.35 20.45
C GLU A 24 -7.96 18.98 19.94
N ILE A 25 -8.44 18.57 18.76
CA ILE A 25 -8.03 17.31 18.12
C ILE A 25 -6.53 17.32 17.80
N LEU A 26 -6.00 18.38 17.19
CA LEU A 26 -4.57 18.47 16.86
C LEU A 26 -3.70 18.41 18.13
N ASN A 27 -4.05 19.17 19.16
CA ASN A 27 -3.33 19.16 20.44
C ASN A 27 -3.36 17.77 21.09
N GLN A 28 -4.48 17.04 21.00
CA GLN A 28 -4.56 15.67 21.48
C GLN A 28 -3.70 14.72 20.65
N LEU A 29 -3.71 14.82 19.32
CA LEU A 29 -2.89 14.01 18.44
C LEU A 29 -1.40 14.25 18.68
N LEU A 30 -0.99 15.50 18.93
CA LEU A 30 0.40 15.83 19.28
C LEU A 30 0.83 15.23 20.61
N ARG A 31 -0.05 15.24 21.63
CA ARG A 31 0.21 14.51 22.89
C ARG A 31 0.39 13.01 22.63
N ILE A 32 -0.49 12.39 21.84
CA ILE A 32 -0.38 10.97 21.47
C ILE A 32 0.93 10.71 20.72
N CYS A 33 1.31 11.57 19.78
CA CYS A 33 2.58 11.44 19.06
C CYS A 33 3.77 11.52 20.05
N GLY A 34 3.73 12.43 21.01
CA GLY A 34 4.75 12.54 22.05
C GLY A 34 4.90 11.26 22.88
N GLU A 35 3.80 10.72 23.40
CA GLU A 35 3.80 9.48 24.21
C GLU A 35 4.30 8.27 23.42
N LEU A 36 3.92 8.16 22.14
CA LEU A 36 4.33 7.07 21.26
C LEU A 36 5.72 7.29 20.63
N LYS A 37 6.34 8.47 20.85
CA LYS A 37 7.53 8.92 20.13
C LYS A 37 7.35 8.78 18.60
N ALA A 38 6.16 9.12 18.13
CA ALA A 38 5.83 9.08 16.71
C ALA A 38 6.39 10.33 16.03
N GLU A 39 7.10 10.12 14.93
CA GLU A 39 7.73 11.19 14.14
C GLU A 39 6.81 11.68 13.02
N ILE A 40 5.77 10.90 12.67
CA ILE A 40 4.87 11.18 11.56
C ILE A 40 3.42 11.24 12.05
N LEU A 41 2.73 12.35 11.75
CA LEU A 41 1.27 12.43 11.79
C LEU A 41 0.73 12.31 10.36
N HIS A 42 0.11 11.18 10.07
CA HIS A 42 -0.44 10.86 8.77
C HIS A 42 -1.86 11.43 8.61
N ILE A 43 -2.01 12.41 7.71
CA ILE A 43 -3.26 13.08 7.38
C ILE A 43 -3.80 12.45 6.10
N GLN A 44 -5.03 11.92 6.15
CA GLN A 44 -5.71 11.41 4.96
C GLN A 44 -7.03 12.14 4.77
N THR A 45 -7.19 12.82 3.63
CA THR A 45 -8.43 13.52 3.26
C THR A 45 -9.28 12.68 2.31
N PRO A 46 -10.62 12.82 2.34
CA PRO A 46 -11.51 12.02 1.51
C PRO A 46 -11.47 12.42 0.03
N PRO A 47 -11.96 11.57 -0.91
CA PRO A 47 -11.89 11.84 -2.35
C PRO A 47 -12.57 13.13 -2.83
N HIS A 48 -13.60 13.58 -2.11
CA HIS A 48 -14.35 14.80 -2.44
C HIS A 48 -13.72 16.07 -1.84
N PHE A 49 -12.65 15.96 -1.03
CA PHE A 49 -11.99 17.11 -0.46
C PHE A 49 -11.12 17.80 -1.52
N ASN A 50 -11.36 19.09 -1.73
CA ASN A 50 -10.59 19.94 -2.64
C ASN A 50 -9.67 20.89 -1.85
N PRO A 51 -8.34 20.64 -1.80
CA PRO A 51 -7.42 21.51 -1.08
C PRO A 51 -7.38 22.94 -1.61
N ASP A 52 -7.62 23.17 -2.90
CA ASP A 52 -7.51 24.51 -3.50
C ASP A 52 -8.61 25.46 -3.02
N GLU A 53 -9.82 24.94 -2.80
CA GLU A 53 -10.95 25.68 -2.21
C GLU A 53 -10.72 25.99 -0.73
N LYS A 54 -9.94 25.15 -0.06
CA LYS A 54 -9.65 25.24 1.38
C LYS A 54 -8.24 25.76 1.68
N HIS A 55 -7.52 26.22 0.68
CA HIS A 55 -6.08 26.52 0.76
C HIS A 55 -5.74 27.42 1.95
N LYS A 56 -6.43 28.56 2.08
CA LYS A 56 -6.21 29.49 3.21
C LYS A 56 -6.57 28.86 4.56
N SER A 57 -7.69 28.13 4.64
CA SER A 57 -8.10 27.46 5.87
C SER A 57 -7.09 26.41 6.34
N ILE A 58 -6.56 25.61 5.41
CA ILE A 58 -5.52 24.62 5.68
C ILE A 58 -4.25 25.33 6.16
N GLN A 59 -3.83 26.38 5.46
CA GLN A 59 -2.66 27.18 5.83
C GLN A 59 -2.82 27.79 7.23
N ASP A 60 -3.95 28.43 7.52
CA ASP A 60 -4.23 29.05 8.81
C ASP A 60 -4.23 28.00 9.95
N LEU A 61 -4.84 26.84 9.74
CA LEU A 61 -4.89 25.77 10.73
C LEU A 61 -3.51 25.15 10.98
N LEU A 62 -2.79 24.77 9.93
CA LEU A 62 -1.53 24.04 10.06
C LEU A 62 -0.35 24.96 10.41
N SER A 63 -0.43 26.26 10.13
CA SER A 63 0.64 27.21 10.53
C SER A 63 0.46 27.74 11.95
N SER A 64 -0.71 27.55 12.58
CA SER A 64 -1.01 28.04 13.93
C SER A 64 -0.68 27.04 15.04
N VAL A 65 -0.22 25.84 14.70
CA VAL A 65 0.14 24.78 15.64
C VAL A 65 1.64 24.50 15.52
N ASP A 66 2.33 24.43 16.66
CA ASP A 66 3.70 23.94 16.73
C ASP A 66 3.71 22.41 16.76
N PHE A 67 4.19 21.79 15.67
CA PHE A 67 4.30 20.34 15.57
C PHE A 67 5.60 19.80 16.20
N GLY A 68 6.53 20.66 16.61
CA GLY A 68 7.82 20.27 17.14
C GLY A 68 8.56 19.33 16.17
N ASN A 69 8.88 18.12 16.63
CA ASN A 69 9.56 17.10 15.83
C ASN A 69 8.61 16.24 14.98
N VAL A 70 7.29 16.43 15.09
CA VAL A 70 6.30 15.65 14.32
C VAL A 70 6.19 16.23 12.92
N ARG A 71 6.44 15.42 11.89
CA ARG A 71 6.26 15.80 10.49
C ARG A 71 4.88 15.35 10.00
N LEU A 72 4.25 16.20 9.19
CA LEU A 72 2.97 15.90 8.57
C LEU A 72 3.18 15.12 7.27
N ALA A 73 2.52 13.98 7.14
CA ALA A 73 2.47 13.23 5.89
C ALA A 73 1.04 13.23 5.36
N TRP A 74 0.80 13.90 4.24
CA TRP A 74 -0.54 14.11 3.70
C TRP A 74 -0.81 13.24 2.48
N GLU A 75 -1.79 12.34 2.62
CA GLU A 75 -2.34 11.51 1.57
C GLU A 75 -3.70 12.05 1.13
N ILE A 76 -3.72 12.64 -0.07
CA ILE A 76 -4.91 13.23 -0.66
C ILE A 76 -5.55 12.19 -1.57
N ARG A 77 -6.79 11.77 -1.25
CA ARG A 77 -7.53 10.82 -2.10
C ARG A 77 -8.25 11.47 -3.28
N GLY A 78 -8.28 12.80 -3.32
CA GLY A 78 -8.83 13.61 -4.40
C GLY A 78 -7.75 14.07 -5.38
N ASN A 79 -8.04 15.13 -6.14
CA ASN A 79 -7.08 15.71 -7.09
C ASN A 79 -5.98 16.49 -6.37
N VAL A 80 -4.75 16.40 -6.88
CA VAL A 80 -3.59 17.19 -6.41
C VAL A 80 -3.19 18.14 -7.54
N SER A 81 -3.43 19.44 -7.35
CA SER A 81 -3.03 20.49 -8.29
C SER A 81 -1.64 21.04 -7.96
N ASP A 82 -1.04 21.81 -8.87
CA ASP A 82 0.22 22.52 -8.63
C ASP A 82 0.12 23.44 -7.40
N ARG A 83 -1.02 24.11 -7.21
CA ARG A 83 -1.27 24.97 -6.04
C ARG A 83 -1.29 24.18 -4.72
N THR A 84 -1.79 22.95 -4.76
CA THR A 84 -1.75 22.04 -3.60
C THR A 84 -0.32 21.57 -3.32
N VAL A 85 0.47 21.29 -4.37
CA VAL A 85 1.89 20.94 -4.26
C VAL A 85 2.70 22.09 -3.66
N GLU A 86 2.45 23.33 -4.09
CA GLU A 86 3.05 24.55 -3.53
C GLU A 86 2.70 24.70 -2.04
N LEU A 87 1.43 24.55 -1.66
CA LEU A 87 1.00 24.59 -0.26
C LEU A 87 1.76 23.57 0.61
N MET A 88 1.86 22.32 0.14
CA MET A 88 2.60 21.28 0.86
C MET A 88 4.08 21.63 1.00
N ARG A 89 4.69 22.20 -0.05
CA ARG A 89 6.08 22.64 -0.04
C ARG A 89 6.32 23.78 0.96
N ASP A 90 5.46 24.80 0.95
CA ASP A 90 5.55 25.96 1.83
C ASP A 90 5.41 25.57 3.30
N LEU A 91 4.57 24.56 3.59
CA LEU A 91 4.35 24.04 4.93
C LEU A 91 5.29 22.89 5.32
N GLY A 92 6.22 22.49 4.46
CA GLY A 92 7.13 21.37 4.71
C GLY A 92 6.45 20.01 4.92
N ILE A 93 5.25 19.84 4.34
CA ILE A 93 4.42 18.63 4.42
C ILE A 93 4.96 17.57 3.45
N ILE A 94 5.10 16.35 3.94
CA ILE A 94 5.46 15.19 3.13
C ILE A 94 4.24 14.79 2.29
N HIS A 95 4.40 14.77 0.96
CA HIS A 95 3.36 14.25 0.08
C HIS A 95 3.39 12.71 0.12
N CYS A 96 2.39 12.11 0.78
CA CYS A 96 2.29 10.67 0.94
C CYS A 96 1.45 10.06 -0.19
N THR A 97 2.11 9.44 -1.16
CA THR A 97 1.47 8.68 -2.24
C THR A 97 1.71 7.18 -2.09
N ASP A 98 0.95 6.36 -2.82
CA ASP A 98 1.32 4.97 -3.06
C ASP A 98 2.34 4.93 -4.20
N ILE A 99 3.63 4.76 -3.87
CA ILE A 99 4.71 4.82 -4.88
C ILE A 99 4.71 3.62 -5.83
N SER A 100 3.91 2.58 -5.56
CA SER A 100 3.68 1.55 -6.58
C SER A 100 2.84 2.07 -7.73
N ARG A 101 2.07 3.15 -7.52
CA ARG A 101 1.14 3.75 -8.48
C ARG A 101 1.63 5.10 -9.00
N GLU A 102 2.06 5.98 -8.09
CA GLU A 102 2.45 7.35 -8.42
C GLU A 102 3.53 7.90 -7.48
N MET A 103 4.46 8.68 -8.04
CA MET A 103 5.52 9.29 -7.26
C MET A 103 5.05 10.59 -6.59
N PRO A 104 5.55 10.93 -5.40
CA PRO A 104 5.21 12.18 -4.75
C PRO A 104 5.76 13.38 -5.53
N ALA A 105 4.92 14.40 -5.69
CA ALA A 105 5.26 15.67 -6.34
C ALA A 105 6.10 16.64 -5.47
N VAL A 106 6.17 16.41 -4.16
CA VAL A 106 6.93 17.24 -3.22
C VAL A 106 8.18 16.49 -2.80
N ALA A 107 9.35 17.11 -2.99
CA ALA A 107 10.60 16.58 -2.46
C ALA A 107 10.67 16.85 -0.95
N SER A 108 11.10 15.85 -0.18
CA SER A 108 11.29 15.95 1.27
C SER A 108 12.49 15.09 1.69
N ASP A 109 13.12 15.52 2.77
CA ASP A 109 14.10 14.77 3.56
C ASP A 109 13.60 13.41 4.07
N ILE A 110 12.28 13.30 4.29
CA ILE A 110 11.62 12.05 4.67
C ILE A 110 10.78 11.54 3.50
N PHE A 111 11.02 10.29 3.11
CA PHE A 111 10.24 9.60 2.10
C PHE A 111 9.25 8.64 2.75
N TYR A 112 8.01 9.07 2.94
CA TYR A 112 6.96 8.29 3.60
C TYR A 112 5.86 7.89 2.60
N THR A 113 5.61 6.59 2.47
CA THR A 113 4.63 6.04 1.53
C THR A 113 3.79 4.93 2.15
N ARG A 114 2.53 4.83 1.68
CA ARG A 114 1.56 3.80 2.03
C ARG A 114 1.26 2.97 0.79
N LEU A 115 1.73 1.73 0.77
CA LEU A 115 1.71 0.82 -0.36
C LEU A 115 0.44 -0.04 -0.34
N PHE A 116 -0.49 0.22 -1.25
CA PHE A 116 -1.74 -0.54 -1.41
C PHE A 116 -1.67 -1.51 -2.61
N GLY A 117 -0.84 -1.20 -3.60
CA GLY A 117 -0.65 -2.04 -4.80
C GLY A 117 -1.76 -1.85 -5.81
N HIS A 118 -1.84 -2.66 -6.86
CA HIS A 118 -2.74 -2.43 -8.01
C HIS A 118 -4.11 -3.11 -7.89
N GLY A 119 -4.38 -3.76 -6.76
CA GLY A 119 -5.60 -4.50 -6.52
C GLY A 119 -6.83 -3.64 -6.24
N LYS A 120 -8.00 -4.29 -6.26
CA LYS A 120 -9.25 -3.70 -5.81
C LYS A 120 -9.21 -3.57 -4.28
N HIS A 121 -9.46 -2.37 -3.77
CA HIS A 121 -9.24 -2.03 -2.36
C HIS A 121 -7.80 -2.37 -1.93
N ASN A 122 -7.65 -3.21 -0.91
CA ASN A 122 -6.36 -3.65 -0.38
C ASN A 122 -6.09 -5.13 -0.71
N LEU A 123 -6.88 -5.76 -1.59
CA LEU A 123 -6.68 -7.15 -1.98
C LEU A 123 -5.56 -7.23 -3.03
N TYR A 124 -4.33 -7.25 -2.55
CA TYR A 124 -3.14 -7.31 -3.38
C TYR A 124 -1.94 -7.87 -2.61
N GLN A 125 -1.04 -8.50 -3.37
CA GLN A 125 0.28 -8.92 -2.94
C GLN A 125 1.25 -8.51 -4.04
N PHE A 126 2.33 -7.81 -3.69
CA PHE A 126 3.29 -7.36 -4.68
C PHE A 126 4.12 -8.53 -5.22
N ASP A 127 4.33 -8.59 -6.53
CA ASP A 127 5.32 -9.52 -7.08
C ASP A 127 6.76 -9.02 -6.89
N ASP A 128 7.75 -9.85 -7.24
CA ASP A 128 9.17 -9.51 -7.08
C ASP A 128 9.57 -8.26 -7.90
N ALA A 129 9.02 -8.10 -9.10
CA ALA A 129 9.34 -6.98 -9.98
C ALA A 129 8.78 -5.67 -9.44
N GLU A 130 7.56 -5.69 -8.88
CA GLU A 130 6.96 -4.56 -8.21
C GLU A 130 7.72 -4.18 -6.93
N LEU A 131 8.06 -5.15 -6.08
CA LEU A 131 8.87 -4.91 -4.89
C LEU A 131 10.24 -4.33 -5.24
N LEU A 132 10.86 -4.81 -6.31
CA LEU A 132 12.13 -4.26 -6.80
C LEU A 132 11.98 -2.81 -7.27
N LYS A 133 10.93 -2.49 -8.02
CA LYS A 133 10.64 -1.11 -8.43
C LYS A 133 10.42 -0.19 -7.23
N ILE A 134 9.65 -0.64 -6.24
CA ILE A 134 9.43 0.09 -4.99
C ILE A 134 10.76 0.35 -4.28
N ASN A 135 11.61 -0.67 -4.16
CA ASN A 135 12.93 -0.58 -3.53
C ASN A 135 13.86 0.41 -4.25
N THR A 136 13.90 0.34 -5.58
CA THR A 136 14.72 1.24 -6.39
C THR A 136 14.24 2.68 -6.25
N SER A 137 12.93 2.93 -6.39
CA SER A 137 12.33 4.26 -6.19
C SER A 137 12.63 4.81 -4.79
N ALA A 138 12.53 3.96 -3.77
CA ALA A 138 12.87 4.30 -2.39
C ALA A 138 14.35 4.67 -2.22
N LYS A 139 15.28 3.99 -2.89
CA LYS A 139 16.73 4.29 -2.80
C LYS A 139 17.13 5.53 -3.60
N GLU A 140 16.50 5.75 -4.76
CA GLU A 140 16.82 6.89 -5.63
C GLU A 140 16.23 8.19 -5.11
N ARG A 141 15.05 8.14 -4.49
CA ARG A 141 14.32 9.32 -4.02
C ARG A 141 14.30 9.47 -2.51
N GLY A 142 14.65 8.40 -1.80
CA GLY A 142 14.81 8.44 -0.36
C GLY A 142 15.92 9.39 0.01
N GLY A 143 15.58 10.39 0.82
CA GLY A 143 16.57 11.14 1.58
C GLY A 143 17.17 10.26 2.68
N GLU A 144 17.50 10.87 3.80
CA GLU A 144 18.09 10.16 4.94
C GLU A 144 17.16 9.12 5.55
N ASN A 145 15.84 9.34 5.47
CA ASN A 145 14.83 8.49 6.10
C ASN A 145 13.77 8.04 5.11
N VAL A 146 13.65 6.72 4.94
CA VAL A 146 12.66 6.08 4.06
C VAL A 146 11.74 5.18 4.86
N TYR A 147 10.44 5.39 4.71
CA TYR A 147 9.39 4.67 5.42
C TYR A 147 8.40 4.05 4.43
N LEU A 148 8.54 2.75 4.21
CA LEU A 148 7.64 1.94 3.39
C LEU A 148 6.60 1.26 4.30
N THR A 149 5.34 1.68 4.19
CA THR A 149 4.25 1.09 4.99
C THR A 149 3.30 0.29 4.12
N PHE A 150 3.32 -1.03 4.26
CA PHE A 150 2.50 -1.93 3.45
C PHE A 150 1.07 -2.03 3.99
N HIS A 151 0.09 -1.93 3.09
CA HIS A 151 -1.34 -1.93 3.40
C HIS A 151 -2.16 -2.92 2.56
N GLY A 152 -1.51 -3.73 1.72
CA GLY A 152 -2.14 -4.85 1.01
C GLY A 152 -2.51 -6.01 1.94
N ALA A 153 -3.32 -6.95 1.45
CA ALA A 153 -3.80 -8.11 2.20
C ALA A 153 -2.66 -9.01 2.70
N ARG A 154 -1.51 -9.00 2.02
CA ARG A 154 -0.28 -9.74 2.40
C ARG A 154 0.83 -8.83 2.93
N MET A 155 0.48 -7.68 3.51
CA MET A 155 1.43 -6.64 3.95
C MET A 155 2.63 -7.16 4.75
N TYR A 156 2.42 -8.11 5.67
CA TYR A 156 3.51 -8.67 6.46
C TYR A 156 4.49 -9.51 5.62
N SER A 157 3.96 -10.29 4.68
CA SER A 157 4.76 -11.09 3.76
C SER A 157 5.56 -10.19 2.83
N ASP A 158 4.93 -9.17 2.23
CA ASP A 158 5.61 -8.26 1.31
C ASP A 158 6.70 -7.43 2.01
N ALA A 159 6.43 -6.92 3.21
CA ALA A 159 7.43 -6.24 4.02
C ALA A 159 8.61 -7.17 4.38
N ALA A 160 8.33 -8.43 4.75
CA ALA A 160 9.37 -9.41 5.08
C ALA A 160 10.20 -9.80 3.85
N ARG A 161 9.55 -10.03 2.70
CA ARG A 161 10.21 -10.36 1.42
C ARG A 161 11.14 -9.25 0.98
N LEU A 162 10.67 -8.00 1.01
CA LEU A 162 11.51 -6.86 0.67
C LEU A 162 12.69 -6.71 1.63
N LYS A 163 12.47 -6.86 2.94
CA LYS A 163 13.55 -6.82 3.94
C LYS A 163 14.60 -7.92 3.74
N VAL A 164 14.20 -9.13 3.33
CA VAL A 164 15.14 -10.21 3.02
C VAL A 164 15.90 -9.90 1.73
N TYR A 165 15.21 -9.39 0.70
CA TYR A 165 15.84 -8.98 -0.54
C TYR A 165 16.88 -7.89 -0.32
N GLU A 166 16.59 -6.85 0.49
CA GLU A 166 17.56 -5.79 0.78
C GLU A 166 18.85 -6.30 1.44
N LYS A 167 18.77 -7.40 2.19
CA LYS A 167 19.93 -8.00 2.88
C LYS A 167 20.70 -8.99 2.04
N SER A 168 20.02 -9.71 1.15
CA SER A 168 20.57 -10.90 0.46
C SER A 168 20.65 -10.76 -1.06
N GLY A 169 19.95 -9.79 -1.65
CA GLY A 169 19.76 -9.64 -3.08
C GLY A 169 18.80 -10.67 -3.71
N VAL A 170 18.14 -11.51 -2.91
CA VAL A 170 17.23 -12.57 -3.38
C VAL A 170 15.93 -12.52 -2.60
N PHE A 171 14.79 -12.64 -3.30
CA PHE A 171 13.48 -12.75 -2.66
C PHE A 171 13.31 -14.16 -2.07
N PRO A 172 12.83 -14.27 -0.82
CA PRO A 172 12.53 -15.57 -0.24
C PRO A 172 11.24 -16.14 -0.83
N LYS A 173 11.11 -17.47 -0.75
CA LYS A 173 9.88 -18.16 -1.12
C LYS A 173 8.66 -17.64 -0.36
N VAL A 174 7.51 -17.67 -1.03
CA VAL A 174 6.20 -17.36 -0.43
C VAL A 174 5.52 -18.58 0.18
N THR A 175 5.81 -19.78 -0.31
CA THR A 175 5.35 -21.07 0.23
C THR A 175 6.52 -22.03 0.50
N LYS A 176 6.22 -23.23 1.01
CA LYS A 176 7.21 -24.32 1.18
C LYS A 176 7.37 -25.18 -0.08
N ALA A 177 6.57 -24.95 -1.12
CA ALA A 177 6.53 -25.72 -2.36
C ALA A 177 6.93 -24.85 -3.56
N ALA A 178 6.93 -25.42 -4.75
CA ALA A 178 7.14 -24.72 -6.01
C ALA A 178 6.20 -25.28 -7.10
N GLY A 179 5.99 -24.50 -8.16
CA GLY A 179 5.11 -24.87 -9.28
C GLY A 179 3.65 -25.00 -8.86
N LEU A 180 2.96 -26.00 -9.40
CA LEU A 180 1.54 -26.22 -9.14
C LEU A 180 1.24 -26.54 -7.68
N GLU A 181 2.17 -27.15 -6.93
CA GLU A 181 1.96 -27.38 -5.49
C GLU A 181 2.03 -26.09 -4.68
N SER A 182 2.86 -25.12 -5.10
CA SER A 182 2.82 -23.78 -4.49
C SER A 182 1.48 -23.09 -4.76
N LEU A 183 0.99 -23.16 -6.00
CA LEU A 183 -0.33 -22.63 -6.34
C LEU A 183 -1.43 -23.30 -5.50
N LYS A 184 -1.38 -24.63 -5.34
CA LYS A 184 -2.33 -25.37 -4.51
C LYS A 184 -2.34 -24.85 -3.08
N VAL A 185 -1.16 -24.67 -2.47
CA VAL A 185 -1.04 -24.10 -1.12
C VAL A 185 -1.69 -22.72 -1.05
N VAL A 186 -1.44 -21.83 -2.02
CA VAL A 186 -2.00 -20.48 -2.05
C VAL A 186 -3.54 -20.49 -2.17
N LEU A 187 -4.10 -21.43 -2.93
CA LEU A 187 -5.55 -21.60 -3.07
C LEU A 187 -6.16 -22.22 -1.80
N ASP A 188 -5.53 -23.24 -1.22
CA ASP A 188 -6.01 -23.95 -0.03
C ASP A 188 -6.14 -23.06 1.22
N GLU A 189 -5.46 -21.92 1.24
CA GLU A 189 -5.52 -20.99 2.36
C GLU A 189 -6.92 -20.40 2.61
N ASP A 190 -7.67 -20.06 1.54
CA ASP A 190 -8.99 -19.43 1.69
C ASP A 190 -9.92 -19.53 0.45
N ALA A 191 -9.54 -20.28 -0.60
CA ALA A 191 -10.42 -20.44 -1.76
C ALA A 191 -11.67 -21.23 -1.37
N VAL A 192 -12.83 -20.72 -1.77
CA VAL A 192 -14.13 -21.35 -1.51
C VAL A 192 -14.59 -22.05 -2.77
N PHE A 193 -14.81 -23.36 -2.67
CA PHE A 193 -15.32 -24.21 -3.75
C PHE A 193 -16.78 -24.63 -3.47
N PRO A 194 -17.60 -24.91 -4.50
CA PRO A 194 -17.28 -24.88 -5.93
C PRO A 194 -17.01 -23.45 -6.44
N ALA A 195 -16.05 -23.29 -7.36
CA ALA A 195 -15.64 -21.99 -7.89
C ALA A 195 -15.52 -21.99 -9.42
N THR A 196 -15.90 -20.89 -10.05
CA THR A 196 -15.62 -20.62 -11.46
C THR A 196 -14.22 -20.03 -11.67
N LYS A 197 -13.70 -20.11 -12.89
CA LYS A 197 -12.47 -19.38 -13.28
C LYS A 197 -12.53 -17.90 -12.90
N GLY A 198 -13.64 -17.22 -13.18
CA GLY A 198 -13.83 -15.80 -12.88
C GLY A 198 -13.71 -15.50 -11.38
N GLU A 199 -14.33 -16.32 -10.53
CA GLU A 199 -14.26 -16.17 -9.07
C GLU A 199 -12.84 -16.43 -8.54
N LEU A 200 -12.13 -17.43 -9.08
CA LEU A 200 -10.73 -17.69 -8.73
C LEU A 200 -9.83 -16.52 -9.17
N MET A 201 -10.03 -15.98 -10.37
CA MET A 201 -9.27 -14.81 -10.86
C MET A 201 -9.51 -13.58 -9.99
N GLU A 202 -10.76 -13.27 -9.63
CA GLU A 202 -11.09 -12.11 -8.80
C GLU A 202 -10.55 -12.25 -7.37
N LYS A 203 -10.76 -13.40 -6.74
CA LYS A 203 -10.48 -13.58 -5.30
C LYS A 203 -9.07 -14.06 -5.00
N GLN A 204 -8.46 -14.81 -5.91
CA GLN A 204 -7.18 -15.50 -5.70
C GLN A 204 -6.08 -15.02 -6.65
N GLY A 205 -6.45 -14.46 -7.81
CA GLY A 205 -5.51 -14.13 -8.88
C GLY A 205 -4.43 -13.12 -8.50
N TRP A 206 -4.67 -12.25 -7.51
CA TRP A 206 -3.73 -11.24 -7.01
C TRP A 206 -2.67 -11.79 -6.05
N LYS A 207 -2.82 -13.03 -5.57
CA LYS A 207 -1.85 -13.67 -4.66
C LYS A 207 -0.63 -14.16 -5.42
N VAL A 208 0.53 -14.14 -4.78
CA VAL A 208 1.79 -14.64 -5.35
C VAL A 208 2.00 -16.09 -4.95
N PHE A 209 2.48 -16.92 -5.89
CA PHE A 209 2.96 -18.28 -5.66
C PHE A 209 4.40 -18.45 -6.19
N ASP A 210 5.11 -19.47 -5.71
CA ASP A 210 6.44 -19.83 -6.18
C ASP A 210 6.32 -20.64 -7.48
N LEU A 211 6.58 -20.02 -8.64
CA LEU A 211 6.62 -20.73 -9.93
C LEU A 211 7.81 -21.70 -9.96
N THR A 212 8.96 -21.23 -9.51
CA THR A 212 10.17 -22.01 -9.27
C THR A 212 10.75 -21.64 -7.90
N GLU A 213 11.88 -22.22 -7.53
CA GLU A 213 12.61 -21.86 -6.30
C GLU A 213 13.04 -20.39 -6.23
N LYS A 214 13.07 -19.68 -7.37
CA LYS A 214 13.59 -18.31 -7.49
C LYS A 214 12.66 -17.35 -8.23
N GLU A 215 11.56 -17.85 -8.80
CA GLU A 215 10.63 -17.06 -9.58
C GLU A 215 9.26 -17.10 -8.93
N HIS A 216 8.70 -15.93 -8.68
CA HIS A 216 7.41 -15.74 -8.03
C HIS A 216 6.48 -14.99 -8.97
N MET A 217 5.23 -15.43 -9.07
CA MET A 217 4.26 -14.86 -10.00
C MET A 217 2.88 -14.77 -9.33
N HIS A 218 2.05 -13.86 -9.81
CA HIS A 218 0.63 -13.85 -9.44
C HIS A 218 -0.07 -15.11 -9.94
N ALA A 219 -0.96 -15.67 -9.12
CA ALA A 219 -1.78 -16.85 -9.43
C ALA A 219 -2.61 -16.65 -10.71
N SER A 220 -3.00 -15.41 -11.00
CA SER A 220 -3.69 -15.02 -12.24
C SER A 220 -3.00 -15.52 -13.51
N MET A 221 -1.66 -15.62 -13.51
CA MET A 221 -0.88 -16.12 -14.65
C MET A 221 -1.28 -17.56 -15.04
N LEU A 222 -1.52 -18.43 -14.06
CA LEU A 222 -1.95 -19.80 -14.29
C LEU A 222 -3.47 -19.93 -14.35
N LEU A 223 -4.19 -19.27 -13.44
CA LEU A 223 -5.66 -19.34 -13.38
C LEU A 223 -6.32 -18.84 -14.68
N ASN A 224 -5.70 -17.88 -15.39
CA ASN A 224 -6.22 -17.42 -16.68
C ASN A 224 -6.18 -18.50 -17.79
N LYS A 225 -5.40 -19.57 -17.61
CA LYS A 225 -5.32 -20.71 -18.54
C LYS A 225 -6.40 -21.76 -18.30
N LEU A 226 -7.23 -21.61 -17.26
CA LEU A 226 -8.35 -22.51 -17.00
C LEU A 226 -9.47 -22.31 -18.04
N PRO A 227 -10.22 -23.38 -18.37
CA PRO A 227 -11.47 -23.25 -19.11
C PRO A 227 -12.56 -22.61 -18.25
N ASP A 228 -13.59 -22.05 -18.89
CA ASP A 228 -14.75 -21.43 -18.23
C ASP A 228 -15.75 -22.49 -17.74
N VAL A 229 -15.33 -23.25 -16.72
CA VAL A 229 -16.14 -24.26 -16.02
C VAL A 229 -16.12 -24.02 -14.51
N LYS A 230 -16.93 -24.77 -13.77
CA LYS A 230 -16.85 -24.84 -12.31
C LYS A 230 -15.87 -25.94 -11.92
N PHE A 231 -15.06 -25.65 -10.90
CA PHE A 231 -14.13 -26.59 -10.27
C PHE A 231 -14.61 -26.91 -8.87
N ASP A 232 -14.53 -28.18 -8.48
CA ASP A 232 -14.81 -28.67 -7.13
C ASP A 232 -14.19 -30.07 -6.91
N PRO A 233 -13.11 -30.23 -6.14
CA PRO A 233 -12.40 -29.26 -5.29
C PRO A 233 -11.19 -28.59 -5.99
N VAL A 234 -10.30 -27.97 -5.22
CA VAL A 234 -9.01 -27.40 -5.65
C VAL A 234 -8.17 -28.39 -6.48
N GLU A 235 -8.22 -29.69 -6.21
CA GLU A 235 -7.49 -30.70 -6.97
C GLU A 235 -7.87 -30.68 -8.45
N GLU A 236 -9.14 -30.43 -8.80
CA GLU A 236 -9.58 -30.31 -10.19
C GLU A 236 -8.91 -29.14 -10.91
N VAL A 237 -8.69 -28.02 -10.21
CA VAL A 237 -7.97 -26.86 -10.74
C VAL A 237 -6.53 -27.26 -11.08
N ILE A 238 -5.84 -27.92 -10.15
CA ILE A 238 -4.44 -28.33 -10.31
C ILE A 238 -4.29 -29.37 -11.42
N GLU A 239 -5.16 -30.37 -11.48
CA GLU A 239 -5.15 -31.39 -12.54
C GLU A 239 -5.41 -30.80 -13.92
N THR A 240 -6.33 -29.84 -14.02
CA THR A 240 -6.64 -29.15 -15.28
C THR A 240 -5.43 -28.35 -15.78
N LEU A 241 -4.77 -27.60 -14.89
CA LEU A 241 -3.55 -26.85 -15.25
C LEU A 241 -2.40 -27.78 -15.65
N LYS A 242 -2.29 -28.94 -14.99
CA LYS A 242 -1.28 -29.96 -15.32
C LYS A 242 -1.50 -30.58 -16.70
N LYS A 243 -2.75 -30.77 -17.13
CA LYS A 243 -3.10 -31.24 -18.48
C LYS A 243 -2.74 -30.18 -19.53
N ASN A 244 -3.16 -28.93 -19.33
CA ASN A 244 -2.90 -27.82 -20.25
C ASN A 244 -1.40 -27.51 -20.48
N SER A 245 -0.54 -27.89 -19.53
CA SER A 245 0.91 -27.69 -19.64
C SER A 245 1.63 -28.79 -20.44
N LYS A 246 0.95 -29.91 -20.73
CA LYS A 246 1.50 -31.00 -21.57
C LYS A 246 1.13 -30.87 -23.05
N ASP A 247 0.12 -30.06 -23.35
CA ASP A 247 -0.40 -29.83 -24.70
C ASP A 247 0.20 -28.58 -25.38
N ASN A 248 1.19 -27.93 -24.73
CA ASN A 248 2.00 -26.82 -25.25
C ASN A 248 3.48 -27.18 -25.23
#